data_AF-A0A6G8FI33-F1
#
_entry.id   AF-A0A6G8FI33-F1
#
_cell.length_a   1.000
_cell.length_b   1.000
_cell.length_c   1.000
_cell.angle_alpha   90.00
_cell.angle_beta   90.00
_cell.angle_gamma   90.00
#
_symmetry.space_group_name_H-M   'P 1'
#
loop_
_entity.id
_entity.type
_entity.pdbx_description
1 polymer ?
#
loop_
_entity_poly.entity_id
_entity_poly.type
_entity_poly.pdbx_seq_one_letter_code
_entity_poly.pdbx_strand_id
1 'polypeptide(L)'
;MDTVYIPSYNRSKTISTHKHFQRCGMKNWFYVVEPHDYADYVKALAEDGIEDPERHLLMFDVDIYKTPYHEYNNPKGFKYEDEHGWKDGLTTGPGPARNALIDFARERGEDAAWMLDDDLVGFGVDAFYFQRGVYAHQEERINIVEVFELYERLLDKYENIGLAEFEKFGMSLNHKKNRHFSLSKTYTCIRINTTIDIPWRARWNDDVVYSLDYLWRGYVNLSSKIIAYQTPDTQSQDGGMTQEFQAEEDEIFEVMALRNAPSFEEIKRSKYQGTLAKARVPEALFPAVAEAVWKYNRPHHEIYYERIPRELILKDGANLDDLMLFAAIPKS
;
A
#
# COMPACT_ATOMS: atom_id res chain seq x y z
N MET A 1 -8.47 -18.02 -2.46
CA MET A 1 -8.00 -16.73 -1.95
C MET A 1 -6.58 -16.88 -1.41
N ASP A 2 -5.68 -15.99 -1.83
CA ASP A 2 -4.31 -15.90 -1.34
C ASP A 2 -4.26 -15.43 0.13
N THR A 3 -3.15 -15.70 0.81
CA THR A 3 -2.93 -15.31 2.21
C THR A 3 -2.90 -13.79 2.37
N VAL A 4 -3.49 -13.30 3.47
CA VAL A 4 -3.45 -11.88 3.84
C VAL A 4 -2.41 -11.62 4.93
N TYR A 5 -1.58 -10.61 4.73
CA TYR A 5 -0.60 -10.12 5.67
C TYR A 5 -0.89 -8.67 6.03
N ILE A 6 -0.79 -8.36 7.32
CA ILE A 6 -1.17 -7.07 7.89
C ILE A 6 0.04 -6.52 8.67
N PRO A 7 0.96 -5.78 8.02
CA PRO A 7 2.05 -5.13 8.75
C PRO A 7 1.47 -4.12 9.74
N SER A 8 1.88 -4.19 10.99
CA SER A 8 1.33 -3.35 12.05
C SER A 8 2.38 -3.07 13.12
N TYR A 9 2.35 -1.86 13.68
CA TYR A 9 3.38 -1.35 14.60
C TYR A 9 2.76 -0.41 15.64
N ASN A 10 2.89 -0.73 16.92
CA ASN A 10 2.37 0.06 18.05
C ASN A 10 0.87 0.45 17.94
N ARG A 11 0.03 -0.40 17.31
CA ARG A 11 -1.40 -0.11 17.06
C ARG A 11 -2.37 -1.16 17.59
N SER A 12 -1.93 -2.05 18.48
CA SER A 12 -2.76 -3.12 19.07
C SER A 12 -4.13 -2.67 19.58
N LYS A 13 -4.26 -1.42 20.05
CA LYS A 13 -5.51 -0.86 20.58
C LYS A 13 -6.49 -0.36 19.51
N THR A 14 -6.04 -0.14 18.28
CA THR A 14 -6.84 0.49 17.20
C THR A 14 -7.00 -0.40 15.97
N ILE A 15 -6.41 -1.60 15.97
CA ILE A 15 -6.57 -2.56 14.88
C ILE A 15 -8.05 -2.94 14.66
N SER A 16 -8.45 -2.99 13.39
CA SER A 16 -9.84 -3.31 13.02
C SER A 16 -9.96 -4.22 11.82
N THR A 17 -8.91 -4.37 11.01
CA THR A 17 -8.96 -5.15 9.76
C THR A 17 -9.44 -6.59 9.97
N HIS A 18 -8.93 -7.30 10.98
CA HIS A 18 -9.34 -8.68 11.27
C HIS A 18 -10.84 -8.84 11.61
N LYS A 19 -11.48 -7.79 12.14
CA LYS A 19 -12.91 -7.80 12.46
C LYS A 19 -13.76 -7.95 11.19
N HIS A 20 -13.27 -7.45 10.06
CA HIS A 20 -13.89 -7.67 8.77
C HIS A 20 -13.71 -9.11 8.29
N PHE A 21 -12.55 -9.69 8.53
CA PHE A 21 -12.25 -11.07 8.16
C PHE A 21 -13.13 -12.06 8.93
N GLN A 22 -13.32 -11.85 10.24
CA GLN A 22 -14.28 -12.63 11.04
C GLN A 22 -15.71 -12.54 10.49
N ARG A 23 -16.18 -11.32 10.14
CA ARG A 23 -17.55 -11.10 9.61
C ARG A 23 -17.79 -11.76 8.26
N CYS A 24 -16.74 -11.86 7.44
CA CYS A 24 -16.82 -12.37 6.07
C CYS A 24 -16.32 -13.81 5.92
N GLY A 25 -15.86 -14.45 7.00
CA GLY A 25 -15.37 -15.82 6.99
C GLY A 25 -13.99 -16.01 6.34
N MET A 26 -13.20 -14.94 6.22
CA MET A 26 -11.82 -15.01 5.72
C MET A 26 -10.92 -15.58 6.84
N LYS A 27 -10.20 -16.66 6.54
CA LYS A 27 -9.48 -17.46 7.56
C LYS A 27 -7.96 -17.31 7.51
N ASN A 28 -7.40 -17.05 6.34
CA ASN A 28 -5.96 -17.11 6.13
C ASN A 28 -5.36 -15.70 6.15
N TRP A 29 -5.15 -15.18 7.36
CA TRP A 29 -4.63 -13.84 7.59
C TRP A 29 -3.67 -13.80 8.78
N PHE A 30 -2.66 -12.94 8.69
CA PHE A 30 -1.62 -12.79 9.71
C PHE A 30 -1.26 -11.32 9.93
N TYR A 31 -1.21 -10.87 11.17
CA TYR A 31 -0.51 -9.65 11.54
C TYR A 31 1.00 -9.91 11.53
N VAL A 32 1.75 -8.99 10.94
CA VAL A 32 3.22 -9.02 10.91
C VAL A 32 3.72 -7.90 11.80
N VAL A 33 4.32 -8.27 12.94
CA VAL A 33 4.63 -7.34 14.04
C VAL A 33 6.08 -7.48 14.49
N GLU A 34 6.57 -6.45 15.19
CA GLU A 34 7.86 -6.49 15.86
C GLU A 34 7.79 -7.30 17.18
N PRO A 35 8.91 -7.85 17.67
CA PRO A 35 8.92 -8.62 18.91
C PRO A 35 8.36 -7.91 20.14
N HIS A 36 8.57 -6.59 20.25
CA HIS A 36 8.06 -5.83 21.39
C HIS A 36 6.54 -5.66 21.36
N ASP A 37 5.92 -5.70 20.17
CA ASP A 37 4.48 -5.55 19.98
C ASP A 37 3.72 -6.87 20.20
N TYR A 38 4.39 -8.02 20.06
CA TYR A 38 3.76 -9.34 19.99
C TYR A 38 2.74 -9.60 21.12
N ALA A 39 3.13 -9.38 22.38
CA ALA A 39 2.28 -9.67 23.52
C ALA A 39 1.00 -8.80 23.56
N ASP A 40 1.11 -7.54 23.16
CA ASP A 40 -0.02 -6.61 23.12
C ASP A 40 -1.00 -6.99 21.99
N TYR A 41 -0.52 -7.48 20.86
CA TYR A 41 -1.37 -7.97 19.77
C TYR A 41 -2.06 -9.29 20.12
N VAL A 42 -1.36 -10.23 20.79
CA VAL A 42 -1.98 -11.47 21.30
C VAL A 42 -3.18 -11.11 22.20
N LYS A 43 -2.97 -10.18 23.13
CA LYS A 43 -4.02 -9.70 24.02
C LYS A 43 -5.17 -9.03 23.26
N ALA A 44 -4.87 -8.14 22.32
CA ALA A 44 -5.89 -7.43 21.54
C ALA A 44 -6.77 -8.40 20.73
N LEU A 45 -6.17 -9.38 20.05
CA LEU A 45 -6.90 -10.38 19.29
C LEU A 45 -7.76 -11.28 20.19
N ALA A 46 -7.25 -11.66 21.37
CA ALA A 46 -8.02 -12.42 22.35
C ALA A 46 -9.24 -11.63 22.87
N GLU A 47 -9.05 -10.33 23.15
CA GLU A 47 -10.13 -9.42 23.56
C GLU A 47 -11.19 -9.24 22.47
N ASP A 48 -10.79 -9.31 21.19
CA ASP A 48 -11.68 -9.32 20.02
C ASP A 48 -12.27 -10.71 19.70
N GLY A 49 -12.05 -11.70 20.56
CA GLY A 49 -12.68 -13.02 20.48
C GLY A 49 -12.06 -13.96 19.44
N ILE A 50 -10.80 -13.74 19.05
CA ILE A 50 -10.03 -14.67 18.22
C ILE A 50 -9.58 -15.86 19.07
N GLU A 51 -9.95 -17.07 18.64
CA GLU A 51 -9.41 -18.31 19.19
C GLU A 51 -7.96 -18.50 18.72
N ASP A 52 -7.06 -18.93 19.62
CA ASP A 52 -5.63 -19.13 19.36
C ASP A 52 -4.96 -17.91 18.66
N PRO A 53 -4.99 -16.69 19.24
CA PRO A 53 -4.53 -15.45 18.61
C PRO A 53 -3.09 -15.51 18.11
N GLU A 54 -2.22 -16.30 18.74
CA GLU A 54 -0.83 -16.52 18.32
C GLU A 54 -0.73 -17.11 16.90
N ARG A 55 -1.74 -17.86 16.44
CA ARG A 55 -1.75 -18.42 15.07
C ARG A 55 -1.92 -17.34 14.01
N HIS A 56 -2.39 -16.15 14.39
CA HIS A 56 -2.60 -15.02 13.50
C HIS A 56 -1.49 -13.99 13.60
N LEU A 57 -0.36 -14.31 14.25
CA LEU A 57 0.76 -13.40 14.46
C LEU A 57 2.06 -13.98 13.91
N LEU A 58 2.75 -13.18 13.13
CA LEU A 58 4.09 -13.45 12.62
C LEU A 58 5.03 -12.36 13.11
N MET A 59 6.12 -12.78 13.74
CA MET A 59 7.13 -11.90 14.29
C MET A 59 8.36 -11.95 13.39
N PHE A 60 8.85 -10.80 12.94
CA PHE A 60 10.05 -10.73 12.12
C PHE A 60 11.27 -10.32 12.94
N ASP A 61 12.44 -10.78 12.50
CA ASP A 61 13.71 -10.48 13.15
C ASP A 61 14.17 -9.05 12.83
N VAL A 62 14.04 -8.16 13.80
CA VAL A 62 14.43 -6.75 13.63
C VAL A 62 15.93 -6.57 13.42
N ASP A 63 16.78 -7.47 13.93
CA ASP A 63 18.23 -7.41 13.75
C ASP A 63 18.62 -7.74 12.30
N ILE A 64 17.74 -8.43 11.57
CA ILE A 64 17.87 -8.68 10.14
C ILE A 64 17.22 -7.54 9.35
N TYR A 65 15.90 -7.35 9.50
CA TYR A 65 15.14 -6.51 8.58
C TYR A 65 15.26 -5.01 8.85
N LYS A 66 15.68 -4.57 10.06
CA LYS A 66 15.86 -3.14 10.39
C LYS A 66 17.33 -2.72 10.43
N THR A 67 18.27 -3.63 10.12
CA THR A 67 19.68 -3.28 9.94
C THR A 67 20.00 -3.12 8.45
N PRO A 68 21.06 -2.37 8.08
CA PRO A 68 21.39 -2.11 6.69
C PRO A 68 21.62 -3.38 5.87
N TYR A 69 21.11 -3.35 4.64
CA TYR A 69 21.43 -4.35 3.62
C TYR A 69 22.95 -4.48 3.42
N HIS A 70 23.41 -5.72 3.39
CA HIS A 70 24.77 -6.07 2.97
C HIS A 70 24.74 -7.41 2.25
N GLU A 71 25.16 -7.44 0.98
CA GLU A 71 25.09 -8.60 0.08
C GLU A 71 25.52 -9.93 0.73
N TYR A 72 26.61 -9.93 1.50
CA TYR A 72 27.18 -11.14 2.11
C TYR A 72 26.77 -11.39 3.57
N ASN A 73 26.43 -10.33 4.32
CA ASN A 73 26.31 -10.41 5.79
C ASN A 73 24.86 -10.26 6.24
N ASN A 74 24.08 -9.46 5.51
CA ASN A 74 22.66 -9.26 5.75
C ASN A 74 21.93 -8.96 4.43
N PRO A 75 21.72 -9.96 3.56
CA PRO A 75 21.07 -9.75 2.27
C PRO A 75 19.57 -9.40 2.41
N LYS A 76 18.98 -9.61 3.59
CA LYS A 76 17.60 -9.23 3.92
C LYS A 76 17.50 -7.88 4.63
N GLY A 77 18.63 -7.21 4.84
CA GLY A 77 18.67 -5.91 5.48
C GLY A 77 17.96 -4.84 4.68
N PHE A 78 17.58 -3.77 5.36
CA PHE A 78 16.87 -2.66 4.74
C PHE A 78 17.82 -1.80 3.90
N LYS A 79 17.37 -1.44 2.71
CA LYS A 79 18.05 -0.47 1.85
C LYS A 79 17.56 0.93 2.22
N TYR A 80 18.47 1.81 2.59
CA TYR A 80 18.16 3.20 2.96
C TYR A 80 18.48 4.12 1.79
N GLU A 81 17.50 4.32 0.92
CA GLU A 81 17.71 5.08 -0.33
C GLU A 81 17.18 6.51 -0.29
N ASP A 82 17.35 7.16 0.86
CA ASP A 82 17.09 8.58 1.06
C ASP A 82 18.37 9.34 1.46
N GLU A 83 18.30 10.66 1.46
CA GLU A 83 19.44 11.53 1.75
C GLU A 83 20.02 11.37 3.16
N HIS A 84 19.27 10.76 4.09
CA HIS A 84 19.76 10.55 5.46
C HIS A 84 20.54 9.26 5.62
N GLY A 85 20.40 8.30 4.68
CA GLY A 85 20.98 6.98 4.79
C GLY A 85 20.56 6.25 6.07
N TRP A 86 21.40 5.31 6.51
CA TRP A 86 21.20 4.65 7.80
C TRP A 86 21.78 5.47 8.95
N LYS A 87 21.02 5.63 10.03
CA LYS A 87 21.43 6.26 11.29
C LYS A 87 20.73 5.55 12.45
N ASP A 88 21.45 5.38 13.56
CA ASP A 88 20.87 4.82 14.78
C ASP A 88 19.73 5.71 15.31
N GLY A 89 18.67 5.09 15.82
CA GLY A 89 17.46 5.76 16.28
C GLY A 89 16.54 6.34 15.18
N LEU A 90 16.95 6.31 13.91
CA LEU A 90 16.11 6.78 12.80
C LEU A 90 15.11 5.68 12.39
N THR A 91 13.84 6.06 12.20
CA THR A 91 12.81 5.11 11.77
C THR A 91 13.18 4.45 10.44
N THR A 92 12.85 3.17 10.30
CA THR A 92 13.02 2.40 9.06
C THR A 92 11.78 2.44 8.16
N GLY A 93 10.72 3.15 8.59
CA GLY A 93 9.42 3.07 7.93
C GLY A 93 8.81 1.67 8.04
N PRO A 94 7.73 1.38 7.27
CA PRO A 94 7.06 0.08 7.28
C PRO A 94 7.79 -0.98 6.43
N GLY A 95 8.75 -0.57 5.60
CA GLY A 95 9.44 -1.43 4.64
C GLY A 95 10.03 -2.74 5.22
N PRO A 96 10.66 -2.77 6.41
CA PRO A 96 11.12 -4.01 7.04
C PRO A 96 10.03 -5.06 7.25
N ALA A 97 8.89 -4.67 7.83
CA ALA A 97 7.75 -5.58 8.00
C ALA A 97 7.18 -6.03 6.66
N ARG A 98 7.18 -5.14 5.65
CA ARG A 98 6.75 -5.44 4.28
C ARG A 98 7.70 -6.37 3.53
N ASN A 99 9.00 -6.36 3.83
CA ASN A 99 9.93 -7.35 3.30
C ASN A 99 9.77 -8.70 4.01
N ALA A 100 9.61 -8.67 5.34
CA ALA A 100 9.41 -9.89 6.11
C ALA A 100 8.15 -10.65 5.72
N LEU A 101 7.04 -9.96 5.42
CA LEU A 101 5.81 -10.63 4.96
C LEU A 101 6.00 -11.35 3.61
N ILE A 102 6.79 -10.78 2.68
CA ILE A 102 7.08 -11.42 1.39
C ILE A 102 7.91 -12.69 1.62
N ASP A 103 8.88 -12.64 2.52
CA ASP A 103 9.67 -13.82 2.89
C ASP A 103 8.80 -14.88 3.58
N PHE A 104 7.88 -14.48 4.46
CA PHE A 104 6.93 -15.42 5.07
C PHE A 104 6.00 -16.09 4.06
N ALA A 105 5.58 -15.38 3.03
CA ALA A 105 4.78 -15.93 1.94
C ALA A 105 5.60 -16.91 1.09
N ARG A 106 6.84 -16.54 0.73
CA ARG A 106 7.78 -17.40 0.00
C ARG A 106 8.13 -18.68 0.76
N GLU A 107 8.38 -18.58 2.06
CA GLU A 107 8.66 -19.72 2.94
C GLU A 107 7.46 -20.68 3.04
N ARG A 108 6.24 -20.19 2.81
CA ARG A 108 5.01 -20.99 2.71
C ARG A 108 4.74 -21.54 1.30
N GLY A 109 5.58 -21.20 0.32
CA GLY A 109 5.39 -21.60 -1.08
C GLY A 109 4.26 -20.86 -1.79
N GLU A 110 3.94 -19.64 -1.34
CA GLU A 110 2.90 -18.81 -1.94
C GLU A 110 3.51 -17.94 -3.04
N ASP A 111 2.95 -18.03 -4.26
CA ASP A 111 3.37 -17.22 -5.43
C ASP A 111 2.77 -15.80 -5.42
N ALA A 112 1.79 -15.56 -4.55
CA ALA A 112 1.18 -14.27 -4.34
C ALA A 112 0.71 -14.10 -2.89
N ALA A 113 0.71 -12.86 -2.41
CA ALA A 113 0.27 -12.52 -1.07
C ALA A 113 -0.45 -11.18 -1.06
N TRP A 114 -1.50 -11.06 -0.26
CA TRP A 114 -2.19 -9.79 -0.01
C TRP A 114 -1.54 -9.04 1.14
N MET A 115 -1.31 -7.74 0.98
CA MET A 115 -0.84 -6.83 2.03
C MET A 115 -1.90 -5.75 2.27
N LEU A 116 -2.43 -5.71 3.49
CA LEU A 116 -3.50 -4.80 3.90
C LEU A 116 -3.07 -3.97 5.12
N ASP A 117 -3.60 -2.76 5.23
CA ASP A 117 -3.43 -1.92 6.43
C ASP A 117 -4.20 -2.53 7.61
N ASP A 118 -3.82 -2.16 8.83
CA ASP A 118 -4.33 -2.73 10.08
C ASP A 118 -5.64 -2.10 10.58
N ASP A 119 -6.08 -1.02 9.94
CA ASP A 119 -7.20 -0.17 10.35
C ASP A 119 -8.32 -0.08 9.31
N LEU A 120 -8.44 -1.05 8.41
CA LEU A 120 -9.55 -1.07 7.46
C LEU A 120 -10.90 -1.10 8.19
N VAL A 121 -11.85 -0.31 7.70
CA VAL A 121 -13.23 -0.21 8.24
C VAL A 121 -14.28 -0.79 7.31
N GLY A 122 -13.88 -1.27 6.13
CA GLY A 122 -14.76 -2.01 5.23
C GLY A 122 -14.30 -2.04 3.78
N PHE A 123 -15.09 -2.76 2.96
CA PHE A 123 -14.98 -2.80 1.52
C PHE A 123 -16.33 -2.39 0.92
N GLY A 124 -16.30 -1.68 -0.21
CA GLY A 124 -17.46 -1.35 -1.02
C GLY A 124 -17.28 -1.85 -2.44
N VAL A 125 -18.32 -2.45 -3.01
CA VAL A 125 -18.39 -2.80 -4.43
C VAL A 125 -19.19 -1.70 -5.13
N ASP A 126 -18.65 -1.22 -6.24
CA ASP A 126 -19.18 -0.18 -7.12
C ASP A 126 -19.12 1.26 -6.59
N ALA A 127 -17.94 1.88 -6.71
CA ALA A 127 -17.75 3.30 -6.44
C ALA A 127 -18.59 4.23 -7.35
N PHE A 128 -19.09 3.76 -8.51
CA PHE A 128 -19.74 4.62 -9.50
C PHE A 128 -21.25 4.78 -9.28
N TYR A 129 -21.93 3.78 -8.69
CA TYR A 129 -23.35 3.88 -8.34
C TYR A 129 -23.62 4.63 -7.03
N PHE A 130 -22.56 4.94 -6.26
CA PHE A 130 -22.65 5.80 -5.09
C PHE A 130 -23.04 7.26 -5.39
N GLN A 131 -23.05 7.69 -6.67
CA GLN A 131 -23.33 9.09 -7.05
C GLN A 131 -24.82 9.49 -7.12
N ARG A 132 -25.77 8.60 -6.80
CA ARG A 132 -27.19 9.01 -6.67
C ARG A 132 -27.92 8.27 -5.57
N GLY A 133 -27.62 8.58 -4.30
CA GLY A 133 -28.56 8.37 -3.20
C GLY A 133 -29.15 6.96 -3.05
N VAL A 134 -28.47 5.94 -3.56
CA VAL A 134 -28.79 4.54 -3.30
C VAL A 134 -27.73 4.05 -2.34
N TYR A 135 -28.03 4.13 -1.06
CA TYR A 135 -27.45 3.20 -0.10
C TYR A 135 -27.91 1.83 -0.59
N ALA A 136 -27.03 1.02 -1.17
CA ALA A 136 -27.37 -0.36 -1.44
C ALA A 136 -27.84 -0.94 -0.09
N HIS A 137 -29.10 -1.34 -0.06
CA HIS A 137 -29.77 -1.86 1.11
C HIS A 137 -28.90 -2.95 1.76
N GLN A 138 -28.87 -2.93 3.09
CA GLN A 138 -28.07 -3.74 4.01
C GLN A 138 -28.12 -5.28 3.85
N GLU A 139 -28.72 -5.84 2.79
CA GLU A 139 -29.14 -7.25 2.78
C GLU A 139 -28.64 -8.12 1.61
N GLU A 140 -28.09 -7.54 0.52
CA GLU A 140 -27.32 -8.34 -0.45
C GLU A 140 -25.84 -8.26 -0.10
N ARG A 141 -25.44 -8.98 0.96
CA ARG A 141 -24.04 -9.05 1.38
C ARG A 141 -23.23 -9.76 0.29
N ILE A 142 -22.61 -8.99 -0.60
CA ILE A 142 -21.57 -9.51 -1.48
C ILE A 142 -20.52 -10.17 -0.59
N ASN A 143 -20.24 -11.44 -0.86
CA ASN A 143 -19.19 -12.15 -0.15
C ASN A 143 -17.84 -11.59 -0.60
N ILE A 144 -17.21 -10.80 0.26
CA ILE A 144 -15.92 -10.18 -0.07
C ILE A 144 -14.85 -11.25 -0.39
N VAL A 145 -14.92 -12.45 0.18
CA VAL A 145 -13.98 -13.53 -0.16
C VAL A 145 -14.13 -13.93 -1.63
N GLU A 146 -15.36 -14.11 -2.11
CA GLU A 146 -15.63 -14.42 -3.54
C GLU A 146 -15.15 -13.30 -4.46
N VAL A 147 -15.20 -12.05 -4.00
CA VAL A 147 -14.69 -10.88 -4.73
C VAL A 147 -13.17 -10.93 -4.87
N PHE A 148 -12.44 -11.22 -3.79
CA PHE A 148 -10.99 -11.42 -3.83
C PHE A 148 -10.64 -12.57 -4.78
N GLU A 149 -11.33 -13.71 -4.71
CA GLU A 149 -11.08 -14.86 -5.57
C GLU A 149 -11.37 -14.59 -7.05
N LEU A 150 -12.44 -13.84 -7.34
CA LEU A 150 -12.75 -13.43 -8.70
C LEU A 150 -11.69 -12.47 -9.25
N TYR A 151 -11.19 -11.57 -8.40
CA TYR A 151 -10.12 -10.66 -8.77
C TYR A 151 -8.80 -11.41 -8.99
N GLU A 152 -8.42 -12.33 -8.10
CA GLU A 152 -7.25 -13.22 -8.29
C GLU A 152 -7.33 -13.97 -9.63
N ARG A 153 -8.48 -14.58 -9.93
CA ARG A 153 -8.71 -15.25 -11.22
C ARG A 153 -8.54 -14.32 -12.42
N LEU A 154 -8.91 -13.05 -12.28
CA LEU A 154 -8.69 -12.04 -13.31
C LEU A 154 -7.19 -11.76 -13.48
N LEU A 155 -6.49 -11.52 -12.38
CA LEU A 155 -5.06 -11.18 -12.38
C LEU A 155 -4.25 -12.32 -13.01
N ASP A 156 -4.61 -13.57 -12.70
CA ASP A 156 -3.92 -14.76 -13.19
C ASP A 156 -4.09 -14.98 -14.71
N LYS A 157 -4.94 -14.19 -15.40
CA LYS A 157 -5.03 -14.17 -16.87
C LYS A 157 -3.92 -13.36 -17.53
N TYR A 158 -3.16 -12.57 -16.78
CA TYR A 158 -2.11 -11.71 -17.31
C TYR A 158 -0.73 -12.22 -16.93
N GLU A 159 0.24 -12.03 -17.81
CA GLU A 159 1.63 -12.45 -17.62
C GLU A 159 2.45 -11.45 -16.80
N ASN A 160 2.13 -10.16 -16.96
CA ASN A 160 2.99 -9.08 -16.50
C ASN A 160 2.41 -8.29 -15.32
N ILE A 161 1.42 -8.81 -14.60
CA ILE A 161 0.93 -8.17 -13.38
C ILE A 161 1.94 -8.41 -12.25
N GLY A 162 2.53 -7.32 -11.77
CA GLY A 162 3.42 -7.33 -10.62
C GLY A 162 2.67 -7.07 -9.31
N LEU A 163 1.87 -6.01 -9.33
CA LEU A 163 1.05 -5.57 -8.20
C LEU A 163 -0.39 -5.42 -8.65
N ALA A 164 -1.33 -5.68 -7.75
CA ALA A 164 -2.73 -5.36 -7.98
C ALA A 164 -3.39 -4.90 -6.69
N GLU A 165 -4.26 -3.91 -6.72
CA GLU A 165 -4.94 -3.44 -5.52
C GLU A 165 -6.45 -3.24 -5.68
N PHE A 166 -7.11 -3.05 -4.56
CA PHE A 166 -8.37 -2.31 -4.49
C PHE A 166 -8.06 -0.84 -4.17
N GLU A 167 -8.65 0.10 -4.89
CA GLU A 167 -8.41 1.53 -4.70
C GLU A 167 -9.12 2.03 -3.41
N LYS A 168 -8.58 3.07 -2.75
CA LYS A 168 -9.28 3.70 -1.63
C LYS A 168 -10.61 4.32 -2.07
N PHE A 169 -11.66 4.18 -1.27
CA PHE A 169 -13.01 4.71 -1.57
C PHE A 169 -13.00 6.19 -2.00
N GLY A 170 -12.37 7.08 -1.24
CA GLY A 170 -12.29 8.51 -1.58
C GLY A 170 -11.56 8.82 -2.89
N MET A 171 -10.64 7.95 -3.33
CA MET A 171 -9.91 8.11 -4.60
C MET A 171 -10.67 7.51 -5.78
N SER A 172 -11.38 6.40 -5.55
CA SER A 172 -12.17 5.70 -6.57
C SER A 172 -13.25 6.57 -7.23
N LEU A 173 -13.74 7.60 -6.53
CA LEU A 173 -14.80 8.52 -6.98
C LEU A 173 -14.36 9.57 -8.03
N ASN A 174 -13.06 9.79 -8.24
CA ASN A 174 -12.56 10.99 -8.92
C ASN A 174 -11.97 10.78 -10.34
N HIS A 175 -12.65 10.05 -11.25
CA HIS A 175 -12.03 9.71 -12.55
C HIS A 175 -12.87 9.91 -13.82
N LYS A 176 -12.28 10.63 -14.78
CA LYS A 176 -12.89 11.07 -16.04
C LYS A 176 -12.53 10.24 -17.30
N LYS A 177 -11.76 9.15 -17.22
CA LYS A 177 -11.39 8.37 -18.44
C LYS A 177 -11.27 6.85 -18.29
N ASN A 178 -10.95 6.33 -17.10
CA ASN A 178 -10.82 4.89 -16.87
C ASN A 178 -11.71 4.50 -15.69
N ARG A 179 -12.88 3.92 -15.99
CA ARG A 179 -13.99 3.76 -15.03
C ARG A 179 -13.79 2.56 -14.10
N HIS A 180 -13.04 1.54 -14.48
CA HIS A 180 -12.97 0.31 -13.68
C HIS A 180 -11.58 0.00 -13.14
N PHE A 181 -10.55 0.41 -13.87
CA PHE A 181 -9.16 0.14 -13.49
C PHE A 181 -8.27 1.36 -13.73
N SER A 182 -7.13 1.39 -13.06
CA SER A 182 -6.03 2.28 -13.39
C SER A 182 -4.72 1.52 -13.36
N LEU A 183 -3.81 1.91 -14.25
CA LEU A 183 -2.46 1.35 -14.30
C LEU A 183 -1.52 2.42 -13.73
N SER A 184 -1.38 2.48 -12.41
CA SER A 184 -0.61 3.53 -11.74
C SER A 184 0.14 3.01 -10.50
N LYS A 185 0.11 3.73 -9.39
CA LYS A 185 0.61 3.28 -8.09
C LYS A 185 -0.41 2.39 -7.40
N THR A 186 0.07 1.65 -6.42
CA THR A 186 -0.72 0.93 -5.41
C THR A 186 -0.28 1.31 -4.00
N TYR A 187 -1.19 1.34 -3.03
CA TYR A 187 -0.95 1.81 -1.66
C TYR A 187 -1.16 0.73 -0.59
N THR A 188 -2.35 0.14 -0.54
CA THR A 188 -2.75 -0.90 0.41
C THR A 188 -3.85 -1.74 -0.21
N CYS A 189 -4.27 -2.82 0.46
CA CYS A 189 -5.05 -3.87 -0.17
C CYS A 189 -4.38 -4.32 -1.47
N ILE A 190 -3.07 -4.57 -1.41
CA ILE A 190 -2.23 -4.89 -2.57
C ILE A 190 -1.96 -6.39 -2.59
N ARG A 191 -2.33 -7.06 -3.66
CA ARG A 191 -1.80 -8.38 -4.02
C ARG A 191 -0.44 -8.19 -4.66
N ILE A 192 0.55 -8.86 -4.11
CA ILE A 192 1.95 -8.80 -4.52
C ILE A 192 2.31 -10.16 -5.11
N ASN A 193 2.88 -10.20 -6.31
CA ASN A 193 3.49 -11.40 -6.87
C ASN A 193 4.84 -11.64 -6.18
N THR A 194 4.90 -12.62 -5.28
CA THR A 194 6.05 -12.90 -4.41
C THR A 194 7.21 -13.54 -5.17
N THR A 195 6.96 -14.09 -6.37
CA THR A 195 8.00 -14.70 -7.22
C THR A 195 8.95 -13.66 -7.81
N ILE A 196 8.56 -12.38 -7.79
CA ILE A 196 9.35 -11.27 -8.31
C ILE A 196 10.22 -10.69 -7.18
N ASP A 197 11.54 -10.71 -7.36
CA ASP A 197 12.47 -10.25 -6.33
C ASP A 197 12.72 -8.74 -6.35
N ILE A 198 11.73 -7.99 -5.85
CA ILE A 198 11.80 -6.54 -5.62
C ILE A 198 11.56 -6.30 -4.13
N PRO A 199 12.52 -5.75 -3.37
CA PRO A 199 12.34 -5.40 -1.97
C PRO A 199 11.75 -4.00 -1.79
N TRP A 200 11.00 -3.80 -0.70
CA TRP A 200 10.70 -2.48 -0.17
C TRP A 200 11.99 -1.84 0.35
N ARG A 201 12.35 -0.67 -0.19
CA ARG A 201 13.69 -0.07 -0.04
C ARG A 201 13.69 1.43 0.27
N ALA A 202 12.54 1.97 0.61
CA ALA A 202 12.39 3.39 0.92
C ALA A 202 11.77 3.55 2.30
N ARG A 203 12.30 4.48 3.10
CA ARG A 203 11.71 4.87 4.38
C ARG A 203 10.35 5.55 4.22
N TRP A 204 10.17 6.23 3.08
CA TRP A 204 9.09 7.16 2.82
C TRP A 204 8.52 7.01 1.42
N ASN A 205 7.20 7.21 1.29
CA ASN A 205 6.47 6.99 0.04
C ASN A 205 6.87 5.63 -0.58
N ASP A 206 7.05 4.64 0.27
CA ASP A 206 7.64 3.37 -0.09
C ASP A 206 6.71 2.57 -0.98
N ASP A 207 5.39 2.78 -0.84
CA ASP A 207 4.36 2.32 -1.76
C ASP A 207 4.54 2.83 -3.19
N VAL A 208 4.86 4.12 -3.36
CA VAL A 208 5.14 4.73 -4.67
C VAL A 208 6.45 4.20 -5.24
N VAL A 209 7.50 4.13 -4.43
CA VAL A 209 8.80 3.59 -4.84
C VAL A 209 8.67 2.13 -5.27
N TYR A 210 7.99 1.32 -4.47
CA TYR A 210 7.73 -0.08 -4.77
C TYR A 210 6.92 -0.25 -6.05
N SER A 211 5.86 0.55 -6.23
CA SER A 211 5.09 0.59 -7.47
C SER A 211 5.96 0.91 -8.68
N LEU A 212 6.86 1.91 -8.57
CA LEU A 212 7.76 2.31 -9.64
C LEU A 212 8.82 1.24 -9.95
N ASP A 213 9.34 0.53 -8.95
CA ASP A 213 10.30 -0.57 -9.16
C ASP A 213 9.70 -1.68 -10.05
N TYR A 214 8.44 -2.05 -9.82
CA TYR A 214 7.76 -3.03 -10.67
C TYR A 214 7.60 -2.53 -12.10
N LEU A 215 7.14 -1.28 -12.26
CA LEU A 215 6.99 -0.67 -13.57
C LEU A 215 8.33 -0.58 -14.32
N TRP A 216 9.42 -0.28 -13.62
CA TRP A 216 10.77 -0.18 -14.21
C TRP A 216 11.32 -1.54 -14.65
N ARG A 217 10.83 -2.64 -14.07
CA ARG A 217 11.15 -4.00 -14.49
C ARG A 217 10.21 -4.55 -15.56
N GLY A 218 9.30 -3.73 -16.10
CA GLY A 218 8.39 -4.11 -17.18
C GLY A 218 7.10 -4.80 -16.71
N TYR A 219 6.85 -4.84 -15.40
CA TYR A 219 5.57 -5.28 -14.87
C TYR A 219 4.55 -4.13 -14.86
N VAL A 220 3.29 -4.48 -14.64
CA VAL A 220 2.17 -3.55 -14.55
C VAL A 220 1.53 -3.66 -13.17
N ASN A 221 1.14 -2.51 -12.64
CA ASN A 221 0.38 -2.41 -11.41
C ASN A 221 -1.08 -2.15 -11.76
N LEU A 222 -2.01 -3.00 -11.32
CA LEU A 222 -3.44 -2.88 -11.61
C LEU A 222 -4.22 -2.42 -10.37
N SER A 223 -4.75 -1.21 -10.39
CA SER A 223 -5.63 -0.71 -9.33
C SER A 223 -7.09 -0.81 -9.76
N SER A 224 -7.88 -1.58 -9.02
CA SER A 224 -9.31 -1.78 -9.25
C SER A 224 -10.13 -0.70 -8.55
N LYS A 225 -11.05 -0.09 -9.29
CA LYS A 225 -12.04 0.89 -8.79
C LYS A 225 -13.44 0.29 -8.68
N ILE A 226 -13.59 -0.97 -9.12
CA ILE A 226 -14.84 -1.72 -8.98
C ILE A 226 -15.04 -2.10 -7.52
N ILE A 227 -13.96 -2.41 -6.80
CA ILE A 227 -13.99 -2.65 -5.37
C ILE A 227 -13.07 -1.63 -4.74
N ALA A 228 -13.53 -1.01 -3.66
CA ALA A 228 -12.75 -0.05 -2.92
C ALA A 228 -12.72 -0.40 -1.44
N TYR A 229 -11.56 -0.20 -0.81
CA TYR A 229 -11.44 -0.30 0.65
C TYR A 229 -11.73 1.06 1.30
N GLN A 230 -12.17 1.01 2.54
CA GLN A 230 -12.37 2.18 3.37
C GLN A 230 -11.46 2.11 4.59
N THR A 231 -10.82 3.24 4.89
CA THR A 231 -10.09 3.51 6.13
C THR A 231 -10.89 4.54 6.93
N PRO A 232 -10.57 4.76 8.22
CA PRO A 232 -11.08 5.89 8.96
C PRO A 232 -10.77 7.21 8.23
N ASP A 233 -11.52 8.25 8.56
CA ASP A 233 -11.30 9.59 7.99
C ASP A 233 -9.88 10.06 8.27
N THR A 234 -9.29 10.75 7.31
CA THR A 234 -7.89 11.21 7.44
C THR A 234 -7.81 12.16 8.65
N GLN A 235 -6.90 11.91 9.59
CA GLN A 235 -6.75 12.60 10.89
C GLN A 235 -7.68 12.13 12.03
N SER A 236 -8.53 11.11 11.86
CA SER A 236 -9.33 10.58 12.97
C SER A 236 -8.54 9.66 13.92
N GLN A 237 -7.37 9.20 13.49
CA GLN A 237 -6.44 8.39 14.27
C GLN A 237 -5.01 8.81 13.97
N ASP A 238 -4.16 8.84 14.99
CA ASP A 238 -2.72 9.03 14.82
C ASP A 238 -2.13 7.74 14.23
N GLY A 239 -1.41 7.84 13.12
CA GLY A 239 -0.64 6.71 12.60
C GLY A 239 0.52 6.40 13.55
N GLY A 240 0.85 5.11 13.74
CA GLY A 240 1.91 4.66 14.67
C GLY A 240 3.33 5.18 14.38
N MET A 241 3.53 5.85 13.24
CA MET A 241 4.78 6.52 12.85
C MET A 241 4.65 8.04 12.67
N THR A 242 3.57 8.64 13.16
CA THR A 242 3.34 10.08 13.00
C THR A 242 4.09 10.86 14.08
N GLN A 243 5.25 11.42 13.74
CA GLN A 243 5.83 12.54 14.48
C GLN A 243 5.46 13.84 13.78
N GLU A 244 5.08 14.86 14.55
CA GLU A 244 4.87 16.21 14.03
C GLU A 244 6.21 16.77 13.56
N PHE A 245 6.41 16.84 12.24
CA PHE A 245 7.56 17.53 11.66
C PHE A 245 7.32 19.04 11.69
N GLN A 246 8.16 19.76 12.43
CA GLN A 246 8.31 21.21 12.26
C GLN A 246 9.49 21.42 11.31
N ALA A 247 9.23 21.99 10.14
CA ALA A 247 10.28 22.33 9.19
C ALA A 247 11.09 23.53 9.71
N GLU A 248 12.41 23.41 9.67
CA GLU A 248 13.34 24.51 9.96
C GLU A 248 13.32 25.54 8.80
N GLU A 249 13.78 26.77 9.04
CA GLU A 249 13.75 27.84 8.03
C GLU A 249 14.50 27.48 6.73
N ASP A 250 15.58 26.72 6.83
CA ASP A 250 16.36 26.25 5.68
C ASP A 250 15.55 25.29 4.78
N GLU A 251 14.73 24.42 5.37
CA GLU A 251 13.83 23.53 4.61
C GLU A 251 12.78 24.36 3.86
N ILE A 252 12.30 25.47 4.43
CA ILE A 252 11.32 26.36 3.76
C ILE A 252 11.92 26.97 2.49
N PHE A 253 13.19 27.38 2.51
CA PHE A 253 13.85 27.91 1.31
C PHE A 253 13.92 26.85 0.20
N GLU A 254 14.19 25.60 0.55
CA GLU A 254 14.20 24.52 -0.42
C GLU A 254 12.80 24.17 -0.94
N VAL A 255 11.78 24.26 -0.08
CA VAL A 255 10.37 24.10 -0.47
C VAL A 255 9.96 25.16 -1.49
N MET A 256 10.44 26.40 -1.35
CA MET A 256 10.17 27.48 -2.30
C MET A 256 10.72 27.21 -3.70
N ALA A 257 11.70 26.32 -3.84
CA ALA A 257 12.22 25.92 -5.14
C ALA A 257 11.30 24.93 -5.88
N LEU A 258 10.31 24.35 -5.19
CA LEU A 258 9.37 23.42 -5.80
C LEU A 258 8.44 24.11 -6.79
N ARG A 259 8.06 23.36 -7.83
CA ARG A 259 7.03 23.83 -8.76
C ARG A 259 5.71 24.09 -8.03
N ASN A 260 5.11 25.25 -8.28
CA ASN A 260 3.89 25.78 -7.65
C ASN A 260 4.02 26.15 -6.16
N ALA A 261 5.25 26.24 -5.61
CA ALA A 261 5.43 26.68 -4.24
C ALA A 261 4.98 28.13 -4.06
N PRO A 262 4.30 28.46 -2.94
CA PRO A 262 3.92 29.82 -2.62
C PRO A 262 5.10 30.56 -2.00
N SER A 263 4.96 31.85 -1.74
CA SER A 263 6.01 32.65 -1.12
C SER A 263 6.31 32.20 0.32
N PHE A 264 7.48 32.54 0.84
CA PHE A 264 7.90 32.25 2.22
C PHE A 264 6.83 32.63 3.26
N GLU A 265 6.25 33.82 3.13
CA GLU A 265 5.20 34.32 4.03
C GLU A 265 3.92 33.50 3.92
N GLU A 266 3.55 33.06 2.73
CA GLU A 266 2.41 32.19 2.52
C GLU A 266 2.66 30.79 3.09
N ILE A 267 3.87 30.24 2.95
CA ILE A 267 4.25 28.96 3.56
C ILE A 267 4.15 29.06 5.09
N LYS A 268 4.68 30.12 5.71
CA LYS A 268 4.61 30.33 7.18
C LYS A 268 3.17 30.53 7.68
N ARG A 269 2.30 31.16 6.89
CA ARG A 269 0.88 31.37 7.24
C ARG A 269 0.03 30.13 7.02
N SER A 270 0.36 29.38 5.97
CA SER A 270 -0.21 28.06 5.76
C SER A 270 0.32 27.18 6.87
N LYS A 271 -0.52 26.40 7.54
CA LYS A 271 -0.01 25.40 8.48
C LYS A 271 0.68 24.33 7.65
N TYR A 272 1.96 24.54 7.30
CA TYR A 272 2.80 23.64 6.53
C TYR A 272 2.73 22.24 7.17
N GLN A 273 2.56 21.22 6.34
CA GLN A 273 2.47 19.83 6.79
C GLN A 273 3.39 18.95 5.97
N GLY A 274 4.05 17.99 6.60
CA GLY A 274 4.91 17.01 5.92
C GLY A 274 6.37 17.44 5.85
N THR A 275 7.17 16.66 5.13
CA THR A 275 8.64 16.82 5.06
C THR A 275 9.04 16.82 3.59
N LEU A 276 9.87 17.78 3.18
CA LEU A 276 10.41 17.84 1.82
C LEU A 276 11.18 16.57 1.47
N ALA A 277 11.98 16.06 2.41
CA ALA A 277 12.72 14.81 2.29
C ALA A 277 11.82 13.64 1.87
N LYS A 278 10.61 13.56 2.45
CA LYS A 278 9.59 12.56 2.08
C LYS A 278 9.21 12.69 0.59
N ALA A 279 8.90 13.89 0.14
CA ALA A 279 8.46 14.17 -1.23
C ALA A 279 9.55 13.93 -2.29
N ARG A 280 10.82 14.10 -1.92
CA ARG A 280 11.97 13.93 -2.82
C ARG A 280 12.38 12.49 -3.06
N VAL A 281 11.99 11.52 -2.21
CA VAL A 281 12.42 10.12 -2.38
C VAL A 281 12.10 9.57 -3.78
N PRO A 282 10.87 9.69 -4.33
CA PRO A 282 10.60 9.22 -5.68
C PRO A 282 11.40 9.96 -6.76
N GLU A 283 11.61 11.28 -6.61
CA GLU A 283 12.41 12.08 -7.55
C GLU A 283 13.88 11.65 -7.57
N ALA A 284 14.48 11.41 -6.40
CA ALA A 284 15.86 10.96 -6.27
C ALA A 284 16.08 9.60 -6.95
N LEU A 285 15.09 8.70 -6.83
CA LEU A 285 15.17 7.33 -7.35
C LEU A 285 14.76 7.20 -8.82
N PHE A 286 13.81 8.02 -9.26
CA PHE A 286 13.21 7.95 -10.60
C PHE A 286 13.08 9.33 -11.27
N PRO A 287 14.20 10.09 -11.43
CA PRO A 287 14.15 11.48 -11.87
C PRO A 287 13.57 11.70 -13.28
N ALA A 288 13.53 10.64 -14.10
CA ALA A 288 12.92 10.71 -15.43
C ALA A 288 11.38 10.83 -15.39
N VAL A 289 10.75 10.38 -14.31
CA VAL A 289 9.29 10.22 -14.20
C VAL A 289 8.71 10.73 -12.87
N ALA A 290 9.52 11.23 -11.96
CA ALA A 290 9.09 11.75 -10.67
C ALA A 290 9.68 13.14 -10.40
N GLU A 291 8.91 14.00 -9.75
CA GLU A 291 9.30 15.38 -9.37
C GLU A 291 8.66 15.74 -8.03
N ALA A 292 9.42 16.34 -7.10
CA ALA A 292 8.82 16.99 -5.93
C ALA A 292 8.15 18.31 -6.35
N VAL A 293 6.93 18.52 -5.88
CA VAL A 293 6.07 19.66 -6.23
C VAL A 293 5.35 20.18 -4.98
N TRP A 294 4.84 21.40 -5.04
CA TRP A 294 3.91 21.89 -4.03
C TRP A 294 2.46 21.60 -4.43
N LYS A 295 1.74 20.82 -3.61
CA LYS A 295 0.32 20.52 -3.78
C LYS A 295 -0.37 20.33 -2.43
N TYR A 296 -1.66 20.65 -2.35
CA TYR A 296 -2.47 20.47 -1.14
C TYR A 296 -1.85 21.09 0.12
N ASN A 297 -1.20 22.24 -0.05
CA ASN A 297 -0.52 22.95 1.03
C ASN A 297 0.65 22.20 1.69
N ARG A 298 1.35 21.37 0.91
CA ARG A 298 2.53 20.62 1.36
C ARG A 298 3.47 20.24 0.20
N PRO A 299 4.75 19.92 0.49
CA PRO A 299 5.59 19.15 -0.41
C PRO A 299 4.90 17.82 -0.76
N HIS A 300 4.90 17.48 -2.05
CA HIS A 300 4.24 16.31 -2.59
C HIS A 300 5.09 15.74 -3.74
N HIS A 301 5.01 14.45 -4.01
CA HIS A 301 5.59 13.87 -5.22
C HIS A 301 4.57 13.93 -6.38
N GLU A 302 5.02 14.21 -7.59
CA GLU A 302 4.25 14.02 -8.82
C GLU A 302 4.90 12.92 -9.65
N ILE A 303 4.11 11.95 -10.10
CA ILE A 303 4.59 10.86 -10.96
C ILE A 303 3.96 10.98 -12.35
N TYR A 304 4.80 11.07 -13.36
CA TYR A 304 4.45 11.18 -14.78
C TYR A 304 4.26 9.80 -15.40
N TYR A 305 3.19 9.13 -14.98
CA TYR A 305 2.84 7.79 -15.43
C TYR A 305 2.77 7.69 -16.97
N GLU A 306 2.32 8.71 -17.69
CA GLU A 306 2.28 8.71 -19.15
C GLU A 306 3.63 8.46 -19.84
N ARG A 307 4.76 8.61 -19.13
CA ARG A 307 6.11 8.34 -19.62
C ARG A 307 6.57 6.90 -19.43
N ILE A 308 5.74 6.05 -18.82
CA ILE A 308 6.07 4.66 -18.47
C ILE A 308 5.14 3.73 -19.25
N PRO A 309 5.67 2.80 -20.07
CA PRO A 309 4.87 1.76 -20.73
C PRO A 309 4.13 0.89 -19.72
N ARG A 310 2.84 0.61 -19.96
CA ARG A 310 1.97 -0.14 -19.04
C ARG A 310 0.87 -0.91 -19.77
N GLU A 311 1.20 -1.65 -20.81
CA GLU A 311 0.21 -2.48 -21.48
C GLU A 311 0.09 -3.82 -20.75
N LEU A 312 -1.14 -4.29 -20.56
CA LEU A 312 -1.40 -5.59 -19.97
C LEU A 312 -1.21 -6.68 -21.02
N ILE A 313 -0.48 -7.74 -20.66
CA ILE A 313 -0.20 -8.86 -21.55
C ILE A 313 -1.04 -10.05 -21.11
N LEU A 314 -2.03 -10.44 -21.91
CA LEU A 314 -2.84 -11.64 -21.67
C LEU A 314 -2.02 -12.89 -21.94
N LYS A 315 -2.16 -13.89 -21.07
CA LYS A 315 -1.64 -15.23 -21.30
C LYS A 315 -2.28 -15.85 -22.54
N ASP A 316 -1.50 -16.64 -23.27
CA ASP A 316 -2.00 -17.39 -24.41
C ASP A 316 -3.21 -18.27 -24.02
N GLY A 317 -4.30 -18.12 -24.78
CA GLY A 317 -5.55 -18.85 -24.55
C GLY A 317 -6.38 -18.38 -23.35
N ALA A 318 -6.00 -17.28 -22.68
CA ALA A 318 -6.81 -16.68 -21.64
C ALA A 318 -8.17 -16.20 -22.18
N ASN A 319 -9.25 -16.60 -21.51
CA ASN A 319 -10.59 -16.09 -21.75
C ASN A 319 -11.00 -15.17 -20.58
N LEU A 320 -11.63 -14.04 -20.92
CA LEU A 320 -12.17 -13.05 -19.99
C LEU A 320 -13.72 -13.06 -19.91
N ASP A 321 -14.39 -13.84 -20.76
CA ASP A 321 -15.85 -13.84 -20.90
C ASP A 321 -16.57 -14.42 -19.65
N ASP A 322 -15.88 -15.21 -18.83
CA ASP A 322 -16.38 -15.74 -17.55
C ASP A 322 -16.30 -14.75 -16.39
N LEU A 323 -15.72 -13.56 -16.60
CA LEU A 323 -15.49 -12.53 -15.58
C LEU A 323 -16.41 -11.32 -15.78
N MET A 324 -17.73 -11.57 -15.89
CA MET A 324 -18.77 -10.56 -16.17
C MET A 324 -18.73 -9.33 -15.25
N LEU A 325 -18.29 -9.46 -13.99
CA LEU A 325 -18.11 -8.34 -13.06
C LEU A 325 -16.99 -7.37 -13.49
N PHE A 326 -16.00 -7.88 -14.24
CA PHE A 326 -14.79 -7.19 -14.68
C PHE A 326 -14.71 -7.02 -16.20
N ALA A 327 -15.78 -7.32 -16.95
CA ALA A 327 -15.81 -7.35 -18.43
C ALA A 327 -15.53 -6.01 -19.14
N ALA A 328 -15.24 -4.94 -18.40
CA ALA A 328 -14.93 -3.61 -18.90
C ALA A 328 -13.41 -3.28 -18.95
N ILE A 329 -12.54 -4.29 -18.83
CA ILE A 329 -11.08 -4.10 -19.03
C ILE A 329 -10.82 -3.79 -20.52
N PRO A 330 -10.04 -2.75 -20.85
CA PRO A 330 -9.64 -2.51 -22.22
C PRO A 330 -8.93 -3.74 -22.79
N LYS A 331 -9.52 -4.36 -23.81
CA LYS A 331 -8.80 -5.29 -24.69
C LYS A 331 -7.90 -4.42 -25.55
N SER A 332 -6.58 -4.51 -25.37
CA SER A 332 -5.60 -3.97 -26.32
C SER A 332 -5.63 -4.77 -27.61
#